data_AF-A0A7Y2FAJ6-F1
#
_entry.id   AF-A0A7Y2FAJ6-F1
#
_cell.length_a   1.000
_cell.length_b   1.000
_cell.length_c   1.000
_cell.angle_alpha   90.00
_cell.angle_beta   90.00
_cell.angle_gamma   90.00
#
_symmetry.space_group_name_H-M   'P 1'
#
loop_
_entity.id
_entity.type
_entity.pdbx_description
1 polymer ?
#
loop_
_entity_poly.entity_id
_entity_poly.type
_entity_poly.pdbx_seq_one_letter_code
_entity_poly.pdbx_strand_id
1 'polypeptide(L)'
;MDKYSFLNAAHTSFFAEMYDKYLTNPDSVEPSWRAFFQGFDFGLESALDEVGIDTEQGVATISNGDSITIPETLHKEFQVVRLIDGYRSRGHLFTKTNPVRERRKYSPKLDIENFGLSDKD
;
A
#
# COMPACT_ATOMS: atom_id res chain seq x y z
N MET A 1 3.31 -26.50 16.88
CA MET A 1 2.26 -26.22 15.88
C MET A 1 2.42 -24.77 15.44
N ASP A 2 2.59 -24.52 14.14
CA ASP A 2 2.60 -23.15 13.62
C ASP A 2 1.22 -22.52 13.78
N LYS A 3 1.17 -21.43 14.53
CA LYS A 3 -0.08 -20.73 14.90
C LYS A 3 -0.87 -20.22 13.68
N TYR A 4 -0.21 -20.11 12.53
CA TYR A 4 -0.75 -19.54 11.29
C TYR A 4 -0.82 -20.55 10.13
N SER A 5 -0.68 -21.85 10.41
CA SER A 5 -0.68 -22.88 9.36
C SER A 5 -1.94 -22.89 8.50
N PHE A 6 -3.09 -22.46 9.03
CA PHE A 6 -4.35 -22.37 8.29
C PHE A 6 -4.35 -21.27 7.22
N LEU A 7 -3.53 -20.22 7.38
CA LEU A 7 -3.36 -19.17 6.37
C LEU A 7 -2.55 -19.67 5.17
N ASN A 8 -1.60 -20.58 5.41
CA ASN A 8 -0.75 -21.15 4.36
C ASN A 8 -1.39 -22.35 3.64
N ALA A 9 -2.46 -22.93 4.19
CA ALA A 9 -3.09 -24.15 3.66
C ALA A 9 -4.22 -23.87 2.66
N ALA A 10 -4.75 -22.65 2.60
CA ALA A 10 -5.85 -22.28 1.72
C ALA A 10 -5.38 -21.37 0.57
N HIS A 11 -6.01 -21.50 -0.59
CA HIS A 11 -5.74 -20.64 -1.73
C HIS A 11 -6.17 -19.21 -1.41
N THR A 12 -5.35 -18.22 -1.78
CA THR A 12 -5.62 -16.79 -1.58
C THR A 12 -6.96 -16.34 -2.15
N SER A 13 -7.42 -16.97 -3.22
CA SER A 13 -8.73 -16.76 -3.84
C SER A 13 -9.91 -17.12 -2.93
N PHE A 14 -9.78 -18.14 -2.08
CA PHE A 14 -10.85 -18.52 -1.14
C PHE A 14 -11.10 -17.43 -0.10
N PHE A 15 -10.04 -16.83 0.42
CA PHE A 15 -10.15 -15.72 1.37
C PHE A 15 -10.79 -14.49 0.74
N ALA A 16 -10.44 -14.17 -0.51
CA ALA A 16 -11.03 -13.06 -1.25
C ALA A 16 -12.55 -13.25 -1.43
N GLU A 17 -12.98 -14.42 -1.91
CA GLU A 17 -14.41 -14.72 -2.07
C GLU A 17 -15.17 -14.70 -0.72
N MET A 18 -14.52 -15.15 0.36
CA MET A 18 -15.10 -15.16 1.70
C MET A 18 -15.23 -13.74 2.28
N TYR A 19 -14.26 -12.88 2.00
CA TYR A 19 -14.31 -11.47 2.35
C TYR A 19 -15.39 -10.71 1.54
N ASP A 20 -15.55 -11.00 0.25
CA ASP A 20 -16.62 -10.42 -0.57
C ASP A 20 -18.03 -10.77 -0.03
N LYS A 21 -18.20 -12.00 0.46
CA LYS A 21 -19.43 -12.43 1.14
C LYS A 21 -19.64 -11.70 2.46
N TYR A 22 -18.57 -11.49 3.23
CA TYR A 22 -18.62 -10.71 4.46
C TYR A 22 -19.07 -9.26 4.19
N LEU A 23 -18.52 -8.60 3.16
CA LEU A 23 -18.88 -7.22 2.80
C LEU A 23 -20.34 -7.07 2.36
N THR A 24 -20.92 -8.09 1.72
CA THR A 24 -22.31 -8.06 1.23
C THR A 24 -23.31 -8.46 2.30
N ASN A 25 -23.01 -9.51 3.08
CA ASN A 25 -23.82 -9.94 4.20
C ASN A 25 -22.95 -10.60 5.30
N PRO A 26 -22.59 -9.87 6.36
CA PRO A 26 -21.76 -10.39 7.45
C PRO A 26 -22.38 -11.63 8.13
N ASP A 27 -23.71 -11.72 8.16
CA ASP A 27 -24.43 -12.83 8.77
C ASP A 27 -24.33 -14.15 7.99
N SER A 28 -23.95 -14.08 6.72
CA SER A 28 -23.77 -15.25 5.85
C SER A 28 -22.45 -16.02 6.09
N VAL A 29 -21.53 -15.41 6.83
CA VAL A 29 -20.20 -15.96 7.13
C VAL A 29 -20.18 -16.49 8.56
N GLU A 30 -19.42 -17.56 8.77
CA GLU A 30 -19.24 -18.17 10.10
C GLU A 30 -18.80 -17.12 11.14
N PRO A 31 -19.31 -17.17 12.38
CA PRO A 31 -18.96 -16.18 13.41
C PRO A 31 -17.45 -15.99 13.64
N SER A 32 -16.65 -17.06 13.53
CA SER A 32 -15.19 -17.01 13.66
C SER A 32 -14.55 -16.17 12.56
N TRP A 33 -14.98 -16.36 11.30
CA TRP A 33 -14.55 -15.60 10.14
C TRP A 33 -15.02 -14.15 10.19
N ARG A 34 -16.24 -13.91 10.65
CA ARG A 34 -16.76 -12.55 10.83
C ARG A 34 -15.94 -11.78 11.86
N ALA A 35 -15.62 -12.40 13.00
CA ALA A 35 -14.76 -11.80 14.02
C ALA A 35 -13.34 -11.55 13.49
N PHE A 36 -12.81 -12.47 12.68
CA PHE A 36 -11.53 -12.28 12.00
C PHE A 36 -11.56 -11.07 11.07
N PHE A 37 -12.53 -10.97 10.15
CA PHE A 37 -12.61 -9.86 9.20
C PHE A 37 -12.91 -8.52 9.89
N GLN A 38 -13.73 -8.52 10.94
CA GLN A 38 -13.94 -7.31 11.74
C GLN A 38 -12.64 -6.82 12.40
N GLY A 39 -11.80 -7.74 12.89
CA GLY A 39 -10.47 -7.40 13.42
C GLY A 39 -9.48 -6.98 12.33
N PHE A 40 -9.57 -7.58 11.13
CA PHE A 40 -8.79 -7.20 9.96
C PHE A 40 -9.14 -5.80 9.47
N ASP A 41 -10.43 -5.49 9.33
CA ASP A 41 -10.93 -4.17 8.93
C ASP A 41 -10.59 -3.13 9.98
N PHE A 42 -10.77 -3.43 11.26
CA PHE A 42 -10.34 -2.54 12.34
C PHE A 42 -8.83 -2.28 12.32
N GLY A 43 -8.02 -3.32 12.05
CA GLY A 43 -6.58 -3.18 11.89
C GLY A 43 -6.18 -2.40 10.64
N LEU A 44 -6.95 -2.52 9.55
CA LEU A 44 -6.75 -1.78 8.31
C LEU A 44 -7.15 -0.31 8.46
N GLU A 45 -8.30 -0.04 9.07
CA GLU A 45 -8.76 1.32 9.39
C GLU A 45 -7.82 2.00 10.38
N SER A 46 -7.43 1.31 11.45
CA SER A 46 -6.40 1.82 12.37
C SER A 46 -5.07 2.00 11.66
N ALA A 47 -4.64 1.08 10.80
CA ALA A 47 -3.43 1.31 10.02
C ALA A 47 -3.56 2.52 9.08
N LEU A 48 -4.72 2.73 8.45
CA LEU A 48 -4.92 3.87 7.55
C LEU A 48 -5.04 5.21 8.30
N ASP A 49 -5.57 5.22 9.52
CA ASP A 49 -5.79 6.41 10.35
C ASP A 49 -4.57 6.74 11.25
N GLU A 50 -3.78 5.72 11.60
CA GLU A 50 -2.68 5.78 12.57
C GLU A 50 -1.30 5.67 11.91
N VAL A 51 -1.23 5.08 10.71
CA VAL A 51 -0.01 5.08 9.91
C VAL A 51 0.06 6.39 9.12
N GLY A 52 0.47 7.43 9.82
CA GLY A 52 1.35 8.42 9.20
C GLY A 52 2.64 7.69 8.79
N ILE A 53 2.66 7.00 7.63
CA ILE A 53 3.93 6.61 7.02
C ILE A 53 4.60 7.95 6.68
N ASP A 54 5.42 8.45 7.58
CA ASP A 54 6.49 9.38 7.22
C ASP A 54 7.50 8.58 6.41
N THR A 55 7.15 8.42 5.13
CA THR A 55 7.94 7.72 4.11
C THR A 55 9.34 8.32 4.00
N GLU A 56 9.52 9.54 4.48
CA GLU A 56 10.81 10.23 4.54
C GLU A 56 11.76 9.66 5.61
N GLN A 57 11.24 9.02 6.66
CA GLN A 57 12.05 8.56 7.80
C GLN A 57 12.14 7.03 7.92
N GLY A 58 11.29 6.27 7.21
CA GLY A 58 11.31 4.80 7.26
C GLY A 58 10.93 4.21 8.62
N VAL A 59 10.24 5.01 9.43
CA VAL A 59 9.76 4.64 10.76
C VAL A 59 8.24 4.55 10.72
N ALA A 60 7.71 3.41 11.16
CA ALA A 60 6.29 3.28 11.47
C ALA A 60 6.12 3.49 12.97
N THR A 61 5.47 4.58 13.38
CA THR A 61 5.07 4.79 14.78
C THR A 61 3.78 4.04 15.04
N ILE A 62 3.83 3.05 15.94
CA ILE A 62 2.61 2.42 16.47
C ILE A 62 2.08 3.28 17.61
N SER A 63 0.76 3.28 17.83
CA SER A 63 0.08 3.97 18.94
C SER A 63 0.60 3.69 20.35
N ASN A 64 1.36 2.61 20.57
CA ASN A 64 2.03 2.36 21.85
C ASN A 64 3.28 3.25 22.08
N GLY A 65 3.60 4.16 21.15
CA GLY A 65 4.81 4.98 21.19
C GLY A 65 6.08 4.22 20.82
N ASP A 66 5.93 2.96 20.37
CA ASP A 66 7.02 2.10 19.94
C ASP A 66 7.25 2.29 18.43
N SER A 67 8.47 2.65 18.05
CA SER A 67 8.85 2.87 16.66
C SER A 67 9.33 1.55 16.06
N ILE A 68 8.62 1.02 15.06
CA ILE A 68 9.13 -0.09 14.26
C ILE A 68 9.97 0.49 13.13
N THR A 69 11.23 0.07 13.06
CA THR A 69 12.09 0.31 11.89
C THR A 69 11.60 -0.57 10.74
N ILE A 70 11.11 0.05 9.67
CA ILE A 70 10.69 -0.67 8.48
C ILE A 70 11.95 -1.26 7.81
N PRO A 71 11.95 -2.55 7.42
CA PRO A 71 13.04 -3.11 6.64
C PRO A 71 13.29 -2.29 5.37
N GLU A 72 14.55 -1.99 5.08
CA GLU A 72 14.95 -1.12 3.97
C GLU A 72 14.37 -1.60 2.62
N THR A 73 14.29 -2.92 2.41
CA THR A 73 13.73 -3.51 1.18
C THR A 73 12.25 -3.16 1.00
N LEU A 74 11.46 -3.28 2.06
CA LEU A 74 10.03 -2.96 2.04
C LEU A 74 9.81 -1.45 1.86
N HIS A 75 10.66 -0.63 2.47
CA HIS A 75 10.61 0.83 2.31
C HIS A 75 10.82 1.24 0.84
N LYS A 76 11.80 0.64 0.16
CA LYS A 76 12.04 0.85 -1.28
C LYS A 76 10.88 0.37 -2.14
N GLU A 77 10.26 -0.76 -1.81
CA GLU A 77 9.06 -1.22 -2.53
C GLU A 77 7.94 -0.17 -2.50
N PHE A 78 7.70 0.47 -1.34
CA PHE A 78 6.72 1.57 -1.25
C PHE A 78 7.12 2.79 -2.08
N GLN A 79 8.41 3.15 -2.13
CA GLN A 79 8.88 4.24 -2.99
C GLN A 79 8.64 3.93 -4.47
N VAL A 80 8.85 2.68 -4.91
CA VAL A 80 8.57 2.23 -6.28
C VAL A 80 7.08 2.27 -6.59
N VAL A 81 6.21 1.86 -5.66
CA VAL A 81 4.75 1.97 -5.85
C VAL A 81 4.34 3.43 -6.03
N ARG A 82 4.88 4.35 -5.23
CA ARG A 82 4.62 5.80 -5.37
C ARG A 82 5.10 6.34 -6.71
N LEU A 83 6.25 5.89 -7.20
CA LEU A 83 6.77 6.23 -8.53
C LEU A 83 5.76 5.79 -9.61
N ILE A 84 5.32 4.54 -9.58
CA ILE A 84 4.34 3.98 -10.54
C ILE A 84 3.07 4.82 -10.53
N ASP A 85 2.51 5.11 -9.36
CA ASP A 85 1.29 5.92 -9.25
C ASP A 85 1.49 7.35 -9.73
N GLY A 86 2.68 7.92 -9.54
CA GLY A 86 3.09 9.18 -10.16
C GLY A 86 3.03 9.13 -11.69
N TYR A 87 3.57 8.09 -12.31
CA TYR A 87 3.48 7.93 -13.76
C TYR A 87 2.04 7.72 -14.25
N ARG A 88 1.22 6.96 -13.52
CA ARG A 88 -0.18 6.71 -13.88
C ARG A 88 -1.03 7.97 -13.81
N SER A 89 -0.88 8.75 -12.74
CA SER A 89 -1.69 9.95 -12.49
C SER A 89 -1.25 11.14 -13.34
N ARG A 90 0.06 11.41 -13.43
CA ARG A 90 0.60 12.67 -13.99
C ARG A 90 1.65 12.47 -15.10
N GLY A 91 1.93 11.23 -15.52
CA GLY A 91 2.85 10.93 -16.63
C GLY A 91 2.47 11.62 -17.93
N HIS A 92 1.17 11.78 -18.20
CA HIS A 92 0.65 12.45 -19.38
C HIS A 92 1.10 13.92 -19.51
N LEU A 93 1.53 14.57 -18.42
CA LEU A 93 2.04 15.95 -18.43
C LEU A 93 3.45 16.05 -19.02
N PHE A 94 4.23 14.97 -18.98
CA PHE A 94 5.65 14.94 -19.36
C PHE A 94 5.90 14.34 -20.75
N THR A 95 4.83 13.96 -21.47
CA THR A 95 4.94 13.35 -22.80
C THR A 95 5.21 14.38 -23.90
N LYS A 96 5.97 13.96 -24.92
CA LYS A 96 6.29 14.75 -26.12
C LYS A 96 5.20 14.61 -27.20
N THR A 97 3.97 14.99 -26.86
CA THR A 97 2.80 14.80 -27.74
C THR A 97 2.48 15.98 -28.65
N ASN A 98 3.13 17.14 -28.44
CA ASN A 98 2.83 18.35 -29.21
C ASN A 98 3.95 18.67 -30.22
N PRO A 99 3.72 18.52 -31.53
CA PRO A 99 4.73 18.79 -32.55
C PRO A 99 4.81 20.28 -32.97
N VAL A 100 3.83 21.11 -32.59
CA VAL A 100 3.72 22.49 -33.10
C VAL A 100 4.40 23.50 -32.18
N ARG A 101 4.29 23.29 -30.87
CA ARG A 101 4.77 24.25 -29.86
C ARG A 101 5.30 23.52 -28.63
N GLU A 102 6.24 24.16 -27.94
CA GLU A 102 6.73 23.67 -26.66
C GLU A 102 5.58 23.57 -25.64
N ARG A 103 5.63 22.51 -24.83
CA ARG A 103 4.66 22.27 -23.76
C ARG A 103 5.07 23.02 -22.48
N ARG A 104 4.09 23.27 -21.61
CA ARG A 104 4.35 23.83 -20.29
C ARG A 104 5.21 22.85 -19.49
N LYS A 105 6.17 23.37 -18.73
CA LYS A 105 7.00 22.58 -17.82
C LYS A 105 6.28 22.46 -16.47
N TYR A 106 6.17 21.24 -15.95
CA TYR A 106 5.55 20.95 -14.66
C TYR A 106 6.63 20.49 -13.67
N SER A 107 6.46 20.89 -12.41
CA SER A 107 7.32 20.52 -11.27
C SER A 107 6.45 20.05 -10.10
N PRO A 108 6.89 19.07 -9.29
CA PRO A 108 8.14 18.29 -9.42
C PRO A 108 8.11 17.33 -10.62
N LYS A 109 9.27 16.93 -11.12
CA LYS A 109 9.38 15.98 -12.23
C LYS A 109 9.03 14.55 -11.77
N LEU A 110 9.10 13.60 -12.71
CA LEU A 110 8.94 12.17 -12.43
C LEU A 110 10.28 11.45 -12.25
N ASP A 111 11.37 12.21 -12.06
CA ASP A 111 12.70 11.63 -11.80
C ASP A 111 12.68 10.86 -10.48
N ILE A 112 13.38 9.72 -10.43
CA ILE A 112 13.39 8.76 -9.30
C ILE A 112 13.83 9.39 -7.97
N GLU A 113 14.70 10.40 -8.04
CA GLU A 113 15.18 11.19 -6.91
C GLU A 113 14.03 11.85 -6.13
N ASN A 114 12.96 12.27 -6.83
CA ASN A 114 11.77 12.86 -6.20
C ASN A 114 10.94 11.86 -5.39
N PHE A 115 11.26 10.57 -5.50
CA PHE A 115 10.62 9.47 -4.79
C PHE A 115 11.55 8.82 -3.75
N GLY A 116 12.75 9.38 -3.54
CA GLY A 116 13.72 8.87 -2.57
C GLY A 116 14.54 7.67 -3.05
N LEU A 117 14.56 7.41 -4.36
CA LEU A 117 15.32 6.34 -5.01
C LEU A 117 16.60 6.88 -5.66
N SER A 118 17.64 6.04 -5.75
CA SER A 118 18.91 6.32 -6.41
C SER A 118 19.19 5.35 -7.56
N ASP A 119 20.14 5.68 -8.43
CA ASP A 119 20.54 4.80 -9.56
C ASP A 119 21.14 3.44 -9.13
N LYS A 120 21.46 3.26 -7.85
CA LYS A 120 22.05 2.03 -7.31
C LYS A 120 21.01 1.07 -6.71
N ASP A 121 19.75 1.51 -6.61
CA ASP A 121 18.63 0.72 -6.09
C ASP A 121 17.99 -0.12 -7.20
#